data_AF-A0A814XQW1-F1
#
_entry.id   AF-A0A814XQW1-F1
#
_cell.length_a   1.000
_cell.length_b   1.000
_cell.length_c   1.000
_cell.angle_alpha   90.00
_cell.angle_beta   90.00
_cell.angle_gamma   90.00
#
_symmetry.space_group_name_H-M   'P 1'
#
loop_
_entity.id
_entity.type
_entity.pdbx_description
1 polymer ?
#
loop_
_entity_poly.entity_id
_entity_poly.type
_entity_poly.pdbx_seq_one_letter_code
_entity_poly.pdbx_strand_id
1 'polypeptide(L)'
;MGEQLNFRALLLKLQDALSESDRKRLHFILGDYIPADLRDDSSMGGTLKLLEALVNQAKISEQDVGFLIEVSNKIHCHSIVQMLKRHQRIQQHQKSVEPMITNDSLLNELLEDDKVTSTGTCH
;
A
#
# COMPACT_ATOMS: atom_id res chain seq x y z
N MET A 1 6.72 -14.42 -2.92
CA MET A 1 5.32 -14.01 -2.66
C MET A 1 5.37 -12.57 -2.18
N GLY A 2 5.01 -11.60 -3.03
CA GLY A 2 4.99 -10.19 -2.64
C GLY A 2 3.68 -9.91 -1.91
N GLU A 3 3.72 -9.79 -0.59
CA GLU A 3 2.56 -9.30 0.18
C GLU A 3 2.30 -7.84 -0.22
N GLN A 4 1.28 -7.61 -1.05
CA GLN A 4 0.57 -6.34 -1.06
C GLN A 4 -0.08 -6.18 0.31
N LEU A 5 0.63 -5.50 1.22
CA LEU A 5 0.12 -5.18 2.54
C LEU A 5 -1.01 -4.18 2.38
N ASN A 6 -2.25 -4.65 2.49
CA ASN A 6 -3.45 -3.82 2.62
C ASN A 6 -3.16 -2.69 3.62
N PHE A 7 -3.41 -1.45 3.23
CA PHE A 7 -3.11 -0.28 4.07
C PHE A 7 -3.72 -0.38 5.48
N ARG A 8 -4.89 -1.00 5.64
CA ARG A 8 -5.46 -1.27 6.98
C ARG A 8 -4.58 -2.19 7.83
N ALA A 9 -3.96 -3.20 7.23
CA ALA A 9 -3.01 -4.06 7.93
C ALA A 9 -1.75 -3.30 8.35
N LEU A 10 -1.32 -2.30 7.58
CA LEU A 10 -0.23 -1.40 7.99
C LEU A 10 -0.63 -0.57 9.22
N LEU A 11 -1.86 -0.03 9.25
CA LEU A 11 -2.35 0.74 10.40
C LEU A 11 -2.45 -0.11 11.67
N LEU A 12 -2.92 -1.36 11.55
CA LEU A 12 -2.93 -2.32 12.66
C LEU A 12 -1.51 -2.61 13.17
N LYS A 13 -0.57 -2.92 12.27
CA LYS A 13 0.85 -3.13 12.62
C LYS A 13 1.47 -1.91 13.30
N LEU A 14 1.11 -0.70 12.86
CA LEU A 14 1.57 0.54 13.46
C LEU A 14 1.05 0.68 14.89
N GLN A 15 -0.25 0.45 15.09
CA GLN A 15 -0.87 0.51 16.41
C GLN A 15 -0.25 -0.53 17.36
N ASP A 16 0.04 -1.74 16.88
CA ASP A 16 0.66 -2.80 17.69
C ASP A 16 2.13 -2.51 18.03
N ALA A 17 2.83 -1.80 17.15
CA ALA A 17 4.23 -1.40 17.36
C ALA A 17 4.40 -0.24 18.34
N LEU A 18 3.33 0.54 18.62
CA LEU A 18 3.37 1.64 19.57
C LEU A 18 3.34 1.12 21.01
N SER A 19 4.27 1.58 21.85
CA SER A 19 4.16 1.42 23.29
C SER A 19 3.01 2.27 23.85
N GLU A 20 2.57 2.02 25.08
CA GLU A 20 1.57 2.87 25.73
C GLU A 20 2.01 4.34 25.84
N SER A 21 3.29 4.56 26.16
CA SER A 21 3.87 5.92 26.19
C SER A 21 3.86 6.57 24.81
N ASP A 22 4.16 5.82 23.75
CA ASP A 22 4.17 6.37 22.40
C ASP A 22 2.74 6.67 21.93
N ARG A 23 1.75 5.84 22.28
CA ARG A 23 0.33 6.15 22.01
C ARG A 23 -0.08 7.46 22.68
N LYS A 24 0.23 7.66 23.96
CA LYS A 24 -0.08 8.93 24.65
C LYS A 24 0.58 10.13 23.98
N ARG A 25 1.84 10.03 23.59
CA ARG A 25 2.56 11.09 22.86
C ARG A 25 1.94 11.35 21.48
N LEU A 26 1.57 10.29 20.77
CA LEU A 26 0.92 10.38 19.47
C LEU A 26 -0.42 11.11 19.57
N HIS A 27 -1.27 10.72 20.52
CA HIS A 27 -2.53 11.38 20.82
C HIS A 27 -2.35 12.85 21.19
N PHE A 28 -1.32 13.16 22.00
CA PHE A 28 -1.00 14.54 22.36
C PHE A 28 -0.61 15.39 21.13
N ILE A 29 0.31 14.90 20.29
CA ILE A 29 0.77 15.64 19.10
C ILE A 29 -0.34 15.79 18.06
N LEU A 30 -1.19 14.76 17.92
CA LEU A 30 -2.28 14.77 16.95
C LEU A 30 -3.57 15.41 17.48
N GLY A 31 -3.59 15.81 18.75
CA GLY A 31 -4.78 16.29 19.43
C GLY A 31 -5.44 17.51 18.78
N ASP A 32 -4.69 18.29 18.01
CA ASP A 32 -5.22 19.45 17.27
C ASP A 32 -5.90 19.06 15.94
N TYR A 33 -5.67 17.83 15.44
CA TYR A 33 -6.19 17.34 14.17
C TYR A 33 -7.41 16.43 14.33
N ILE A 34 -7.77 16.09 15.57
CA ILE A 34 -8.82 15.10 15.87
C ILE A 34 -9.79 15.66 16.91
N PRO A 35 -11.04 15.19 16.93
CA PRO A 35 -11.99 15.61 17.95
C PRO A 35 -11.56 15.12 19.35
N ALA A 36 -11.98 15.86 20.37
CA ALA A 36 -11.48 15.73 21.74
C ALA A 36 -11.73 14.34 22.36
N ASP A 37 -12.82 13.67 21.93
CA ASP A 37 -13.17 12.32 22.34
C ASP A 37 -12.11 11.28 21.92
N LEU A 38 -11.56 11.41 20.71
CA LEU A 38 -10.47 10.55 20.23
C LEU A 38 -9.12 10.95 20.81
N ARG A 39 -8.92 12.24 21.09
CA ARG A 39 -7.68 12.74 21.69
C ARG A 39 -7.42 12.10 23.04
N ASP A 40 -8.44 11.98 23.88
CA ASP A 40 -8.28 11.56 25.27
C ASP A 40 -8.29 10.02 25.45
N ASP A 41 -8.70 9.26 24.42
CA ASP A 41 -8.66 7.79 24.41
C ASP A 41 -7.33 7.24 23.89
N SER A 42 -6.29 7.21 24.72
CA SER A 42 -4.98 6.64 24.34
C SER A 42 -4.92 5.10 24.35
N SER A 43 -6.07 4.41 24.39
CA SER A 43 -6.12 2.96 24.33
C SER A 43 -5.71 2.46 22.94
N MET A 44 -5.47 1.16 22.85
CA MET A 44 -5.21 0.47 21.58
C MET A 44 -6.32 0.74 20.54
N GLY A 45 -7.58 0.64 20.96
CA GLY A 45 -8.73 0.94 20.11
C GLY A 45 -8.87 2.42 19.77
N GLY A 46 -8.59 3.31 20.72
CA GLY A 46 -8.60 4.75 20.49
C GLY A 46 -7.52 5.21 19.51
N THR A 47 -6.32 4.64 19.59
CA THR A 47 -5.25 4.89 18.61
C THR A 47 -5.63 4.41 17.22
N LEU A 48 -6.27 3.25 17.08
CA LEU A 48 -6.73 2.79 15.76
C LEU A 48 -7.78 3.75 15.17
N LYS A 49 -8.77 4.16 15.98
CA LYS A 49 -9.78 5.15 15.56
C LYS A 49 -9.16 6.49 15.18
N LEU A 50 -8.13 6.93 15.91
CA LEU A 50 -7.37 8.13 15.59
C LEU A 50 -6.68 8.00 14.22
N LEU A 51 -6.06 6.85 13.92
CA LEU A 51 -5.45 6.61 12.61
C LEU A 51 -6.50 6.60 11.50
N GLU A 52 -7.65 5.95 11.71
CA GLU A 52 -8.77 5.96 10.77
C GLU A 52 -9.32 7.37 10.53
N ALA A 53 -9.40 8.20 11.57
CA ALA A 53 -9.81 9.60 11.45
C ALA A 53 -8.85 10.39 10.56
N LEU A 54 -7.53 10.17 10.68
CA LEU A 54 -6.55 10.79 9.79
C LEU A 54 -6.72 10.33 8.32
N VAL A 55 -7.09 9.07 8.07
CA VAL A 55 -7.43 8.58 6.72
C VAL A 55 -8.67 9.30 6.20
N ASN A 56 -9.73 9.37 7.00
CA ASN A 56 -10.99 10.01 6.61
C ASN A 56 -10.83 11.51 6.33
N GLN A 57 -9.88 12.16 6.98
CA GLN A 57 -9.51 13.56 6.73
C GLN A 57 -8.48 13.74 5.59
N ALA A 58 -8.11 12.66 4.88
CA ALA A 58 -7.08 12.64 3.85
C ALA A 58 -5.72 13.19 4.31
N LYS A 59 -5.42 13.13 5.62
CA LYS A 59 -4.10 13.49 6.17
C LYS A 59 -3.06 12.42 5.90
N ILE A 60 -3.50 11.18 5.79
CA ILE A 60 -2.68 10.01 5.48
C ILE A 60 -3.41 9.18 4.43
N SER A 61 -2.65 8.51 3.57
CA SER A 61 -3.20 7.56 2.60
C SER A 61 -2.21 6.43 2.36
N GLU A 62 -2.64 5.40 1.63
CA GLU A 62 -1.74 4.31 1.22
C GLU A 62 -0.57 4.81 0.36
N GLN A 63 -0.81 5.83 -0.47
CA GLN A 63 0.20 6.41 -1.35
C GLN A 63 1.11 7.40 -0.62
N ASP A 64 0.58 8.06 0.43
CA ASP A 64 1.29 9.06 1.20
C ASP A 64 1.18 8.82 2.70
N VAL A 65 2.26 8.24 3.23
CA VAL A 65 2.49 8.04 4.66
C VAL A 65 3.45 9.08 5.25
N GLY A 66 3.77 10.15 4.51
CA GLY A 66 4.74 11.17 4.91
C GLY A 66 4.38 11.85 6.23
N PHE A 67 3.10 12.17 6.42
CA PHE A 67 2.60 12.74 7.66
C PHE A 67 2.82 11.82 8.87
N LEU A 68 2.58 10.50 8.73
CA LEU A 68 2.87 9.54 9.80
C LEU A 68 4.36 9.46 10.12
N ILE A 69 5.23 9.56 9.10
CA ILE A 69 6.68 9.59 9.30
C ILE A 69 7.09 10.84 10.08
N GLU A 70 6.57 12.01 9.73
CA GLU A 70 6.87 13.26 10.44
C GLU A 70 6.47 13.17 11.91
N VAL A 71 5.24 12.75 12.19
CA VAL A 71 4.72 12.63 13.56
C VAL A 71 5.48 11.57 14.34
N SER A 72 5.82 10.43 13.72
CA SER A 72 6.60 9.37 14.35
C SER A 72 8.02 9.83 14.72
N ASN A 73 8.63 10.72 13.92
CA ASN A 73 9.91 11.35 14.28
C ASN A 73 9.75 12.30 15.48
N LYS A 74 8.65 13.06 15.57
CA LYS A 74 8.39 13.97 16.71
C LYS A 74 8.20 13.24 18.03
N ILE A 75 7.63 12.02 18.02
CA ILE A 75 7.54 11.17 19.23
C ILE A 75 8.78 10.30 19.48
N HIS A 76 9.81 10.41 18.63
CA HIS A 76 11.04 9.61 18.67
C HIS A 76 10.83 8.08 18.52
N CYS A 77 9.79 7.66 17.79
CA CYS A 77 9.52 6.24 17.55
C CYS A 77 10.22 5.73 16.27
N HIS A 78 11.52 5.45 16.39
CA HIS A 78 12.37 5.10 15.25
C HIS A 78 11.97 3.79 14.54
N SER A 79 11.45 2.81 15.28
CA SER A 79 10.97 1.54 14.71
C SER A 79 9.84 1.76 13.70
N ILE A 80 8.86 2.59 14.06
CA ILE A 80 7.73 2.94 13.18
C ILE A 80 8.20 3.76 11.99
N VAL A 81 9.12 4.71 12.19
CA VAL A 81 9.72 5.48 11.08
C VAL A 81 10.37 4.55 10.06
N GLN A 82 11.13 3.54 10.52
CA GLN A 82 11.74 2.56 9.62
C GLN A 82 10.71 1.71 8.89
N MET A 83 9.67 1.26 9.59
CA MET A 83 8.57 0.48 9.02
C MET A 83 7.84 1.26 7.91
N LEU A 84 7.48 2.52 8.18
CA LEU A 84 6.78 3.38 7.22
C LEU A 84 7.64 3.71 6.00
N LYS A 85 8.92 4.04 6.20
CA LYS A 85 9.87 4.26 5.09
C LYS A 85 10.04 3.01 4.21
N ARG A 86 10.06 1.82 4.82
CA ARG A 86 10.10 0.56 4.07
C ARG A 86 8.84 0.39 3.23
N HIS A 87 7.65 0.65 3.79
CA HIS A 87 6.40 0.59 3.05
C HIS A 87 6.39 1.58 1.87
N GLN A 88 6.78 2.83 2.10
CA GLN A 88 6.85 3.87 1.07
C GLN A 88 7.78 3.47 -0.09
N ARG A 89 8.94 2.88 0.20
CA ARG A 89 9.86 2.38 -0.84
C ARG A 89 9.22 1.26 -1.66
N ILE A 90 8.54 0.31 -1.01
CA ILE A 90 7.88 -0.81 -1.71
C ILE A 90 6.81 -0.27 -2.67
N GLN A 91 6.00 0.69 -2.24
CA GLN A 91 4.96 1.32 -3.07
C GLN A 91 5.56 2.06 -4.28
N GLN A 92 6.67 2.78 -4.09
CA GLN A 92 7.38 3.46 -5.19
C GLN A 92 7.91 2.48 -6.25
N HIS A 93 8.39 1.31 -5.85
CA HIS A 93 8.88 0.30 -6.81
C HIS A 93 7.73 -0.33 -7.60
N GLN A 94 6.56 -0.54 -7.00
CA GLN A 94 5.40 -1.09 -7.71
C GLN A 94 4.88 -0.16 -8.80
N LYS A 95 4.95 1.17 -8.59
CA LYS A 95 4.51 2.16 -9.58
C LYS A 95 5.40 2.27 -10.82
N SER A 96 6.64 1.77 -10.76
CA SER A 96 7.61 1.84 -11.87
C SER A 96 7.64 0.58 -12.74
N VAL A 97 6.93 -0.49 -12.35
CA VAL A 97 6.88 -1.76 -13.09
C VAL A 97 5.47 -1.92 -13.67
N GLU A 98 5.04 -0.97 -14.50
CA GLU A 98 3.97 -1.27 -15.46
C GLU A 98 4.58 -2.14 -16.57
N PRO A 99 4.02 -3.34 -16.85
CA PRO A 99 4.54 -4.18 -17.91
C PRO A 99 4.38 -3.45 -19.24
N MET A 100 5.49 -3.27 -19.96
CA MET A 100 5.44 -3.13 -21.42
C MET A 100 4.65 -4.34 -21.93
N ILE A 101 3.37 -4.15 -22.22
CA ILE A 101 2.63 -5.03 -23.12
C ILE A 101 3.32 -4.84 -24.46
N THR A 102 4.30 -5.69 -24.76
CA THR A 102 4.77 -5.88 -26.12
C THR A 102 3.57 -6.37 -26.91
N ASN A 103 3.09 -5.51 -27.80
CA ASN A 103 2.15 -5.85 -28.84
C ASN A 103 2.76 -6.95 -29.72
N ASP A 104 2.62 -8.21 -29.32
CA ASP A 104 2.80 -9.39 -30.19
C ASP A 104 1.54 -9.58 -31.06
N SER A 105 1.13 -8.47 -31.68
CA SER A 105 -0.02 -8.33 -32.57
C SER A 105 0.39 -8.52 -34.04
N LEU A 106 1.40 -9.34 -34.35
CA LEU A 106 1.92 -9.48 -35.72
C LEU A 106 2.34 -10.91 -36.13
N LEU A 107 1.72 -11.97 -35.59
CA LEU A 107 2.10 -13.34 -35.98
C LEU A 107 0.96 -14.35 -36.19
N ASN A 108 -0.27 -13.90 -36.49
CA ASN A 108 -1.37 -14.82 -36.85
C ASN A 108 -2.00 -14.58 -38.24
N GLU A 109 -1.37 -13.80 -39.11
CA GLU A 109 -1.84 -13.56 -40.49
C GLU A 109 -0.94 -14.26 -41.53
N LEU A 110 -0.46 -15.47 -41.24
CA LEU A 110 0.42 -16.21 -42.15
C LEU A 110 0.34 -17.73 -41.98
N LEU A 111 -0.89 -18.27 -42.03
CA LEU A 111 -1.14 -19.66 -42.44
C LEU A 111 -2.41 -19.66 -43.30
N GLU A 112 -2.28 -19.12 -44.51
CA GLU A 112 -3.19 -19.43 -45.61
C GLU A 112 -2.98 -20.89 -46.03
N ASP A 113 -4.11 -21.56 -46.23
CA ASP A 113 -4.35 -22.78 -46.99
C ASP A 113 -3.27 -23.13 -48.04
N ASP A 114 -2.75 -24.36 -47.98
CA ASP A 114 -2.73 -25.17 -49.19
C ASP A 114 -2.94 -26.66 -48.89
N LYS A 115 -3.75 -27.25 -49.74
CA LYS A 115 -4.63 -28.38 -49.48
C LYS A 115 -4.04 -29.63 -50.12
N VAL A 116 -3.76 -30.63 -49.28
CA VAL A 116 -3.42 -32.00 -49.71
C VAL A 116 -4.64 -32.68 -50.35
N THR A 117 -4.47 -33.21 -51.58
CA THR A 117 -4.97 -34.51 -52.13
C THR A 117 -4.60 -34.50 -53.62
N SER A 118 -3.63 -35.22 -54.19
CA SER A 118 -3.17 -36.62 -54.08
C SER A 118 -4.20 -37.68 -54.50
N THR A 119 -3.80 -38.38 -55.57
CA THR A 119 -4.18 -39.70 -56.14
C THR A 119 -5.43 -39.88 -57.02
N GLY A 120 -5.21 -40.49 -58.21
CA GLY A 120 -6.15 -41.51 -58.72
C GLY A 120 -6.36 -41.68 -60.24
N THR A 121 -5.51 -42.49 -60.89
CA THR A 121 -5.90 -43.67 -61.74
C THR A 121 -6.34 -43.53 -63.22
N CYS A 122 -5.45 -44.08 -64.08
CA CYS A 122 -5.55 -44.96 -65.27
C CYS A 122 -6.57 -44.75 -66.42
N HIS A 123 -6.02 -44.74 -67.65
CA HIS A 123 -6.47 -45.54 -68.80
C HIS A 123 -5.26 -46.02 -69.61
#